data_AF-A0A9Q1MWI4-F1
#
_entry.id   AF-A0A9Q1MWI4-F1
#
_cell.length_a   1.000
_cell.length_b   1.000
_cell.length_c   1.000
_cell.angle_alpha   90.00
_cell.angle_beta   90.00
_cell.angle_gamma   90.00
#
_symmetry.space_group_name_H-M   'P 1'
#
loop_
_entity.id
_entity.type
_entity.pdbx_description
1 polymer ?
#
loop_
_entity_poly.entity_id
_entity_poly.type
_entity_poly.pdbx_seq_one_letter_code
_entity_poly.pdbx_strand_id
1 'polypeptide(L)'
;MGELEDQCERTLLEYLNTYGFRKIATSQWEFSNDMFRKGDKDLLCDIRRKKAWTNKQQLNNKSNKKEIDEDQRSSSTSSSSSSEFNSLVDENERLKMENGVLSSELSLMNKKCKELIDIVAMLAENSDEEEEKEGKKGKRPMLFGVRLEVEEEMERKRKRTEFNEIVSVFLSQLCK
;
A
#
# COMPACT_ATOMS: atom_id res chain seq x y z
N MET A 1 -17.42 -21.15 -25.62
CA MET A 1 -16.43 -20.43 -24.79
C MET A 1 -16.88 -20.33 -23.34
N GLY A 2 -18.14 -19.93 -23.05
CA GLY A 2 -18.62 -19.83 -21.66
C GLY A 2 -18.57 -21.11 -20.82
N GLU A 3 -18.86 -22.29 -21.39
CA GLU A 3 -18.83 -23.55 -20.63
C GLU A 3 -17.42 -23.97 -20.15
N LEU A 4 -16.36 -23.58 -20.87
CA LEU A 4 -14.99 -23.86 -20.46
C LEU A 4 -14.51 -22.92 -19.35
N GLU A 5 -14.96 -21.66 -19.40
CA GLU A 5 -14.68 -20.65 -18.37
C GLU A 5 -15.33 -21.06 -17.04
N ASP A 6 -16.61 -21.49 -17.09
CA ASP A 6 -17.34 -22.01 -15.93
C ASP A 6 -16.70 -23.27 -15.34
N GLN A 7 -16.10 -24.13 -16.17
CA GLN A 7 -15.45 -25.36 -15.71
C GLN A 7 -14.10 -25.07 -15.04
N CYS A 8 -13.32 -24.14 -15.59
CA CYS A 8 -12.06 -23.68 -14.98
C CYS A 8 -12.31 -23.00 -13.64
N GLU A 9 -13.30 -22.11 -13.57
CA GLU A 9 -13.70 -21.42 -12.35
C GLU A 9 -14.13 -22.40 -11.26
N ARG A 10 -15.00 -23.38 -11.60
CA ARG A 10 -15.41 -24.41 -10.63
C ARG A 10 -14.24 -25.25 -10.14
N THR A 11 -13.32 -25.60 -11.03
CA THR A 11 -12.13 -26.39 -10.66
C THR A 11 -11.21 -25.60 -9.73
N LEU A 12 -10.99 -24.31 -10.00
CA LEU A 12 -10.19 -23.42 -9.15
C LEU A 12 -10.81 -23.27 -7.75
N LEU A 13 -12.12 -23.08 -7.67
CA LEU A 13 -12.86 -23.01 -6.41
C LEU A 13 -12.72 -24.30 -5.59
N GLU A 14 -12.82 -25.47 -6.24
CA GLU A 14 -12.62 -26.77 -5.61
C GLU A 14 -11.22 -26.89 -4.98
N TYR A 15 -10.18 -26.46 -5.71
CA TYR A 15 -8.81 -26.44 -5.22
C TYR A 15 -8.65 -25.49 -4.02
N LEU A 16 -9.13 -24.26 -4.13
CA LEU A 16 -9.08 -23.27 -3.05
C LEU A 16 -9.75 -23.80 -1.78
N ASN A 17 -10.95 -24.38 -1.91
CA ASN A 17 -11.68 -24.99 -0.80
C ASN A 17 -10.92 -26.17 -0.18
N THR A 18 -10.31 -27.00 -1.02
CA THR A 18 -9.51 -28.16 -0.60
C THR A 18 -8.32 -27.75 0.26
N TYR A 19 -7.69 -26.62 -0.05
CA TYR A 19 -6.58 -26.05 0.73
C TYR A 19 -7.03 -25.08 1.82
N GLY A 20 -8.35 -24.93 2.05
CA GLY A 20 -8.89 -24.16 3.17
C GLY A 20 -8.98 -22.65 2.94
N PHE A 21 -8.84 -22.18 1.70
CA PHE A 21 -9.08 -20.79 1.33
C PHE A 21 -10.57 -20.46 1.44
N ARG A 22 -10.89 -19.29 1.98
CA ARG A 22 -12.25 -18.79 2.18
C ARG A 22 -12.48 -17.55 1.33
N LYS A 23 -13.64 -17.42 0.70
CA LYS A 23 -14.03 -16.22 -0.06
C LYS A 23 -14.26 -15.05 0.91
N ILE A 24 -13.62 -13.91 0.66
CA ILE A 24 -13.70 -12.72 1.53
C ILE A 24 -14.50 -11.56 0.91
N ALA A 25 -14.65 -11.53 -0.42
CA ALA A 25 -15.46 -10.54 -1.13
C ALA A 25 -16.52 -11.22 -1.98
N THR A 26 -17.73 -10.67 -2.04
CA THR A 26 -18.84 -11.22 -2.84
C THR A 26 -18.76 -10.83 -4.31
N SER A 27 -18.27 -9.63 -4.60
CA SER A 27 -18.15 -9.04 -5.94
C SER A 27 -16.82 -9.30 -6.64
N GLN A 28 -15.84 -9.89 -5.95
CA GLN A 28 -14.48 -10.12 -6.46
C GLN A 28 -14.01 -11.55 -6.17
N TRP A 29 -13.02 -12.01 -6.94
CA TRP A 29 -12.34 -13.29 -6.76
C TRP A 29 -11.25 -13.19 -5.68
N GLU A 30 -11.65 -12.75 -4.49
CA GLU A 30 -10.74 -12.60 -3.35
C GLU A 30 -10.92 -13.73 -2.34
N PHE A 31 -9.81 -14.38 -2.00
CA PHE A 31 -9.75 -15.50 -1.07
C PHE A 31 -8.65 -15.30 -0.04
N SER A 32 -8.89 -15.76 1.19
CA SER A 32 -7.91 -15.71 2.28
C SER A 32 -7.67 -17.08 2.90
N ASN A 33 -6.44 -17.31 3.37
CA ASN A 33 -6.04 -18.42 4.22
C ASN A 33 -5.04 -17.87 5.24
N ASP A 34 -5.23 -18.21 6.52
CA ASP A 34 -4.43 -17.69 7.63
C ASP A 34 -2.95 -18.09 7.52
N MET A 35 -2.68 -19.22 6.85
CA MET A 35 -1.35 -19.77 6.58
C MET A 35 -0.80 -19.37 5.20
N PHE A 36 -1.49 -18.50 4.46
CA PHE A 36 -1.05 -17.96 3.17
C PHE A 36 -0.86 -16.44 3.29
N ARG A 37 0.36 -16.01 3.61
CA ARG A 37 0.70 -14.60 3.82
C ARG A 37 1.87 -14.17 2.93
N LYS A 38 1.79 -12.95 2.39
CA LYS A 38 2.86 -12.39 1.55
C LYS A 38 4.14 -12.22 2.38
N GLY A 39 5.19 -12.96 2.00
CA GLY A 39 6.50 -12.89 2.65
C GLY A 39 6.82 -14.04 3.59
N ASP A 40 5.81 -14.71 4.14
CA ASP A 40 5.98 -15.77 5.15
C ASP A 40 5.86 -17.16 4.49
N LYS A 41 6.94 -17.62 3.85
CA LYS A 41 6.94 -18.90 3.13
C LYS A 41 6.80 -20.11 4.05
N ASP A 42 7.23 -20.00 5.31
CA ASP A 42 7.18 -21.11 6.26
C ASP A 42 5.75 -21.55 6.57
N LEU A 43 4.78 -20.63 6.53
CA LEU A 43 3.36 -20.93 6.77
C LEU A 43 2.75 -21.80 5.66
N LEU A 44 3.33 -21.82 4.45
CA LEU A 44 2.86 -22.66 3.35
C LEU A 44 2.91 -24.15 3.70
N CYS A 45 3.86 -24.60 4.53
CA CYS A 45 3.96 -26.01 4.90
C CYS A 45 2.79 -26.50 5.77
N ASP A 46 2.11 -25.57 6.44
CA ASP A 46 0.93 -25.87 7.26
C ASP A 46 -0.37 -25.91 6.44
N ILE A 47 -0.35 -25.44 5.19
CA ILE A 47 -1.49 -25.56 4.28
C ILE A 47 -1.59 -27.01 3.81
N ARG A 48 -2.48 -27.76 4.46
CA ARG A 48 -2.74 -29.16 4.13
C ARG A 48 -4.04 -29.31 3.37
N ARG A 49 -4.00 -30.14 2.31
CA ARG A 49 -5.20 -30.61 1.61
C ARG A 49 -6.14 -31.26 2.63
N LYS A 50 -7.34 -30.70 2.80
CA LYS A 50 -8.39 -31.34 3.59
C LYS A 50 -8.74 -32.67 2.93
N LYS A 51 -8.77 -33.75 3.71
CA LYS A 51 -9.37 -35.01 3.24
C LYS A 51 -10.82 -34.69 2.90
N ALA A 52 -11.24 -35.06 1.68
CA ALA A 52 -12.63 -34.97 1.28
C ALA A 52 -13.49 -35.50 2.43
N TRP A 53 -14.54 -34.76 2.80
CA TRP A 53 -15.52 -35.28 3.74
C TRP A 53 -16.21 -36.47 3.07
N THR A 54 -15.59 -37.65 3.13
CA THR A 54 -16.34 -38.88 3.19
C THR A 54 -17.22 -38.69 4.40
N ASN A 55 -18.54 -38.66 4.19
CA ASN A 55 -19.55 -38.62 5.22
C ASN A 55 -19.37 -39.91 6.06
N LYS A 56 -18.38 -39.92 6.95
CA LYS A 56 -18.27 -40.92 8.01
C LYS A 56 -19.26 -40.46 9.06
N GLN A 57 -20.50 -40.88 8.87
CA GLN A 57 -21.31 -41.29 10.00
C GLN A 57 -20.40 -42.05 10.96
N GLN A 58 -20.42 -41.61 12.21
CA GLN A 58 -19.74 -42.30 13.28
C GLN A 58 -20.22 -43.75 13.32
N LEU A 59 -19.35 -44.68 12.97
CA LEU A 59 -19.31 -45.95 13.67
C LEU A 59 -17.86 -46.37 13.82
N ASN A 60 -17.46 -46.33 15.09
CA ASN A 60 -16.48 -47.16 15.77
C ASN A 60 -15.79 -48.22 14.89
N ASN A 61 -14.45 -48.17 14.81
CA ASN A 61 -13.58 -49.31 15.15
C ASN A 61 -12.10 -48.99 14.90
N LYS A 62 -11.29 -49.35 15.88
CA LYS A 62 -9.82 -49.35 15.89
C LYS A 62 -9.29 -50.40 14.91
N SER A 63 -8.36 -50.03 14.03
CA SER A 63 -7.23 -50.89 13.65
C SER A 63 -6.31 -50.19 12.64
N ASN A 64 -5.01 -50.34 12.90
CA ASN A 64 -3.87 -49.91 12.09
C ASN A 64 -3.94 -50.35 10.62
N LYS A 65 -3.48 -49.50 9.69
CA LYS A 65 -2.58 -49.91 8.61
C LYS A 65 -1.87 -48.70 7.98
N LYS A 66 -0.54 -48.76 7.95
CA LYS A 66 0.33 -47.98 7.08
C LYS A 66 0.21 -48.55 5.67
N GLU A 67 -0.14 -47.74 4.68
CA GLU A 67 0.16 -48.05 3.28
C GLU A 67 0.70 -46.78 2.63
N ILE A 68 1.99 -46.87 2.28
CA ILE A 68 2.69 -46.05 1.30
C ILE A 68 2.18 -46.53 -0.04
N ASP A 69 1.61 -45.64 -0.85
CA ASP A 69 1.42 -45.95 -2.26
C ASP A 69 1.82 -44.73 -3.11
N GLU A 70 2.79 -45.01 -3.96
CA GLU A 70 3.42 -44.14 -4.95
C GLU A 70 2.59 -44.23 -6.23
N ASP A 71 1.73 -43.25 -6.49
CA ASP A 71 1.08 -43.10 -7.80
C ASP A 71 1.78 -42.02 -8.62
N GLN A 72 2.84 -42.47 -9.27
CA GLN A 72 3.34 -41.94 -10.52
C GLN A 72 2.23 -42.00 -11.58
N ARG A 73 1.63 -40.86 -11.93
CA ARG A 73 0.88 -40.73 -13.18
C ARG A 73 1.26 -39.46 -13.94
N SER A 74 2.30 -39.64 -14.75
CA SER A 74 2.49 -39.05 -16.09
C SER A 74 2.45 -37.53 -16.21
N SER A 75 3.60 -36.94 -15.91
CA SER A 75 4.37 -36.06 -16.78
C SER A 75 4.02 -36.18 -18.28
N SER A 76 3.37 -35.19 -18.87
CA SER A 76 3.40 -34.92 -20.33
C SER A 76 2.90 -33.51 -20.75
N THR A 77 2.46 -32.65 -19.83
CA THR A 77 2.11 -31.24 -20.13
C THR A 77 2.98 -30.21 -19.39
N SER A 78 3.97 -30.66 -18.63
CA SER A 78 4.74 -29.82 -17.70
C SER A 78 5.87 -28.99 -18.33
N SER A 79 6.26 -29.24 -19.58
CA SER A 79 7.37 -28.48 -20.20
C SER A 79 6.98 -27.04 -20.55
N SER A 80 5.81 -26.81 -21.14
CA SER A 80 5.36 -25.43 -21.44
C SER A 80 4.96 -24.66 -20.18
N SER A 81 4.26 -25.31 -19.25
CA SER A 81 3.79 -24.65 -18.02
C SER A 81 4.91 -24.40 -17.00
N SER A 82 5.97 -25.24 -16.95
CA SER A 82 7.14 -24.95 -16.10
C SER A 82 7.97 -23.78 -16.63
N SER A 83 8.09 -23.63 -17.96
CA SER A 83 8.76 -22.49 -18.58
C SER A 83 8.02 -21.18 -18.29
N GLU A 84 6.69 -21.17 -18.41
CA GLU A 84 5.85 -20.02 -18.06
C GLU A 84 5.87 -19.71 -16.56
N PHE A 85 5.84 -20.74 -15.71
CA PHE A 85 5.94 -20.57 -14.26
C PHE A 85 7.29 -19.98 -13.85
N ASN A 86 8.41 -20.49 -14.39
CA ASN A 86 9.74 -19.94 -14.12
C ASN A 86 9.86 -18.49 -14.60
N SER A 87 9.34 -18.18 -15.80
CA SER A 87 9.28 -16.80 -16.31
C SER A 87 8.48 -15.86 -15.41
N LEU A 88 7.33 -16.33 -14.90
CA LEU A 88 6.52 -15.57 -13.94
C LEU A 88 7.21 -15.37 -12.59
N VAL A 89 8.00 -16.35 -12.14
CA VAL A 89 8.79 -16.22 -10.91
C VAL A 89 9.89 -15.17 -11.08
N ASP A 90 10.65 -15.24 -12.18
CA ASP A 90 11.70 -14.26 -12.50
C ASP A 90 11.12 -12.84 -12.65
N GLU A 91 9.97 -12.72 -13.32
CA GLU A 91 9.23 -11.48 -13.48
C GLU A 91 8.74 -10.93 -12.13
N ASN A 92 8.26 -11.79 -11.23
CA ASN A 92 7.84 -11.39 -9.90
C ASN A 92 9.03 -10.86 -9.07
N GLU A 93 10.18 -11.51 -9.17
CA GLU A 93 11.41 -11.04 -8.53
C GLU A 93 11.85 -9.69 -9.08
N ARG A 94 11.81 -9.51 -10.41
CA ARG A 94 12.08 -8.22 -11.05
C ARG A 94 11.12 -7.13 -10.57
N LEU A 95 9.81 -7.41 -10.56
CA LEU A 95 8.79 -6.48 -10.08
C LEU A 95 8.95 -6.14 -8.59
N LYS A 96 9.46 -7.07 -7.77
CA LYS A 96 9.79 -6.77 -6.36
C LYS A 96 10.97 -5.82 -6.24
N MET A 97 12.00 -6.00 -7.06
CA MET A 97 13.14 -5.07 -7.11
C MET A 97 12.69 -3.68 -7.57
N GLU A 98 11.89 -3.61 -8.63
CA GLU A 98 11.36 -2.33 -9.16
C GLU A 98 10.45 -1.63 -8.15
N ASN A 99 9.56 -2.35 -7.47
CA ASN A 99 8.78 -1.78 -6.36
C ASN A 99 9.69 -1.27 -5.22
N GLY A 100 10.81 -1.95 -4.96
CA GLY A 100 11.82 -1.49 -4.01
C GLY A 100 12.48 -0.18 -4.45
N VAL A 101 12.86 -0.08 -5.73
CA VAL A 101 13.42 1.15 -6.31
C VAL A 101 12.40 2.29 -6.28
N LEU A 102 11.17 2.05 -6.75
CA LEU A 102 10.10 3.03 -6.76
C LEU A 102 9.75 3.52 -5.35
N SER A 103 9.69 2.63 -4.36
CA SER A 103 9.46 3.03 -2.97
C SER A 103 10.61 3.87 -2.40
N SER A 104 11.85 3.56 -2.78
CA SER A 104 13.02 4.38 -2.42
C SER A 104 12.98 5.75 -3.10
N GLU A 105 12.60 5.81 -4.37
CA GLU A 105 12.44 7.07 -5.12
C GLU A 105 11.32 7.94 -4.54
N LEU A 106 10.19 7.32 -4.18
CA LEU A 106 9.07 8.01 -3.53
C LEU A 106 9.49 8.56 -2.15
N SER A 107 10.25 7.79 -1.38
CA SER A 107 10.81 8.25 -0.11
C SER A 107 11.76 9.44 -0.30
N LEU A 108 12.62 9.40 -1.33
CA LEU A 108 13.51 10.50 -1.68
C LEU A 108 12.73 11.76 -2.10
N MET A 109 11.68 11.60 -2.90
CA MET A 109 10.83 12.71 -3.34
C MET A 109 10.14 13.36 -2.14
N ASN A 110 9.57 12.55 -1.25
CA ASN A 110 8.96 13.04 -0.01
C ASN A 110 9.97 13.81 0.86
N LYS A 111 11.22 13.33 0.94
CA LYS A 111 12.28 14.05 1.65
C LYS A 111 12.56 15.43 1.02
N LYS A 112 12.69 15.51 -0.31
CA LYS A 112 12.91 16.78 -1.02
C LYS A 112 11.74 17.75 -0.84
N CYS A 113 10.50 17.26 -0.93
CA CYS A 113 9.32 18.09 -0.67
C CYS A 113 9.34 18.66 0.75
N LYS A 114 9.74 17.86 1.75
CA LYS A 114 9.88 18.31 3.12
C LYS A 114 10.96 19.40 3.28
N GLU A 115 12.14 19.18 2.68
CA GLU A 115 13.22 20.17 2.66
C GLU A 115 12.78 21.51 2.03
N LEU A 116 12.04 21.47 0.91
CA LEU A 116 11.50 22.67 0.27
C LEU A 116 10.51 23.41 1.18
N ILE A 117 9.64 22.67 1.87
CA ILE A 117 8.68 23.26 2.81
C ILE A 117 9.40 23.93 3.98
N ASP A 118 10.42 23.28 4.54
CA ASP A 118 11.21 23.84 5.64
C ASP A 118 11.89 25.15 5.21
N ILE A 119 12.44 25.21 3.99
CA ILE A 119 13.02 26.46 3.43
C ILE A 119 11.96 27.54 3.27
N VAL A 120 10.79 27.20 2.74
CA VAL A 120 9.68 28.15 2.56
C VAL A 120 9.20 28.69 3.90
N ALA A 121 9.09 27.85 4.94
CA ALA A 121 8.75 28.27 6.29
C ALA A 121 9.80 29.24 6.86
N MET A 122 11.09 28.93 6.70
CA MET A 122 12.19 29.80 7.14
C MET A 122 12.16 31.17 6.44
N LEU A 123 11.84 31.22 5.14
CA LEU A 123 11.69 32.49 4.41
C LEU A 123 10.46 33.28 4.85
N ALA A 124 9.38 32.58 5.20
CA ALA A 124 8.17 33.17 5.75
C ALA A 124 8.37 33.71 7.18
N GLU A 125 9.42 33.32 7.91
CA GLU A 125 9.77 33.87 9.23
C GLU A 125 10.77 35.03 9.10
N ASN A 126 11.78 34.91 8.22
CA ASN A 126 12.80 35.94 8.03
C ASN A 126 12.26 37.25 7.43
N SER A 127 11.10 37.21 6.76
CA SER A 127 10.41 38.41 6.26
C SER A 127 9.72 39.23 7.36
N ASP A 128 9.68 38.76 8.62
CA ASP A 128 9.28 39.59 9.77
C ASP A 128 10.44 40.47 10.29
N GLU A 129 11.69 40.04 10.13
CA GLU A 129 12.84 40.73 10.74
C GLU A 129 13.34 41.94 9.91
N GLU A 130 13.11 41.95 8.59
CA GLU A 130 13.46 43.10 7.75
C GLU A 130 12.50 44.29 7.92
N GLU A 131 11.22 44.05 8.28
CA GLU A 131 10.26 45.13 8.56
C GLU A 131 10.55 45.88 9.87
N GLU A 132 11.18 45.24 10.86
CA GLU A 132 11.58 45.93 12.10
C GLU A 132 12.85 46.79 11.94
N LYS A 133 13.73 46.48 10.98
CA LYS A 133 14.95 47.27 10.76
C LYS A 133 14.77 48.42 9.77
N GLU A 134 13.81 48.36 8.86
CA GLU A 134 13.46 49.51 8.01
C GLU A 134 12.46 50.49 8.67
N GLY A 135 11.84 50.10 9.79
CA GLY A 135 10.93 50.95 10.58
C GLY A 135 11.57 52.10 11.36
N LYS A 136 12.91 52.28 11.32
CA LYS A 136 13.61 53.34 12.07
C LYS A 136 13.84 54.66 11.31
N LYS A 137 13.35 54.84 10.08
CA LYS A 137 13.46 56.13 9.37
C LYS A 137 12.15 56.81 8.94
N GLY A 138 10.98 56.19 9.12
CA GLY A 138 9.70 56.83 8.82
C GLY A 138 8.75 56.76 10.01
N LYS A 139 8.54 57.86 10.72
CA LYS A 139 7.44 57.96 11.69
C LYS A 139 6.12 57.76 10.92
N ARG A 140 5.54 56.57 11.00
CA ARG A 140 4.22 56.25 10.42
C ARG A 140 3.18 57.29 10.89
N PRO A 141 2.30 57.80 10.01
CA PRO A 141 1.34 58.82 10.40
C PRO A 141 0.37 58.29 11.46
N MET A 142 0.17 59.09 12.52
CA MET A 142 -0.80 58.82 13.56
C MET A 142 -1.92 59.85 13.45
N LEU A 143 -3.17 59.42 13.63
CA LEU A 143 -4.32 60.30 13.73
C LEU A 143 -4.95 60.07 15.12
N PHE A 144 -5.04 61.14 15.92
CA PHE A 144 -5.51 61.05 17.31
C PHE A 144 -4.76 60.02 18.18
N GLY A 145 -3.46 59.84 17.94
CA GLY A 145 -2.65 58.86 18.69
C GLY A 145 -2.88 57.40 18.27
N VAL A 146 -3.71 57.16 17.26
CA VAL A 146 -3.95 55.84 16.66
C VAL A 146 -3.05 55.69 15.43
N ARG A 147 -2.33 54.57 15.33
CA ARG A 147 -1.56 54.24 14.13
C ARG A 147 -2.52 53.96 12.98
N LEU A 148 -2.37 54.68 11.87
CA LEU A 148 -3.04 54.28 10.64
C LEU A 148 -2.28 53.11 10.03
N GLU A 149 -2.93 51.95 9.95
CA GLU A 149 -2.52 50.87 9.08
C GLU A 149 -2.94 51.23 7.65
N VAL A 150 -1.98 51.23 6.73
CA VAL A 150 -2.24 51.50 5.32
C VAL A 150 -2.87 50.23 4.72
N GLU A 151 -3.86 50.38 3.84
CA GLU A 151 -4.57 49.29 3.14
C GLU A 151 -3.59 48.23 2.59
N GLU A 152 -2.46 48.69 2.05
CA GLU A 152 -1.40 47.86 1.49
C GLU A 152 -0.66 47.00 2.55
N GLU A 153 -0.56 47.46 3.80
CA GLU A 153 0.02 46.71 4.92
C GLU A 153 -0.96 45.62 5.41
N MET A 154 -2.25 45.97 5.49
CA MET A 154 -3.32 45.01 5.81
C MET A 154 -3.39 43.89 4.76
N GLU A 155 -3.23 44.24 3.49
CA GLU A 155 -3.27 43.27 2.41
C GLU A 155 -2.02 42.36 2.37
N ARG A 156 -0.83 42.88 2.73
CA ARG A 156 0.37 42.05 2.95
C ARG A 156 0.19 41.07 4.09
N LYS A 157 -0.32 41.52 5.25
CA LYS A 157 -0.61 40.66 6.40
C LYS A 157 -1.62 39.57 6.04
N ARG A 158 -2.67 39.92 5.28
CA ARG A 158 -3.68 38.98 4.79
C ARG A 158 -3.09 37.93 3.85
N LYS A 159 -2.30 38.34 2.85
CA LYS A 159 -1.63 37.42 1.91
C LYS A 159 -0.69 36.46 2.64
N ARG A 160 -0.03 36.92 3.71
CA ARG A 160 0.84 36.09 4.55
C ARG A 160 0.05 35.05 5.35
N THR A 161 -1.07 35.44 5.96
CA THR A 161 -1.94 34.48 6.66
C THR A 161 -2.53 33.45 5.71
N GLU A 162 -2.96 33.87 4.52
CA GLU A 162 -3.47 32.97 3.48
C GLU A 162 -2.36 32.00 3.02
N PHE A 163 -1.14 32.48 2.83
CA PHE A 163 0.01 31.64 2.49
C PHE A 163 0.33 30.60 3.58
N ASN A 164 0.38 31.03 4.84
CA ASN A 164 0.64 30.13 5.97
C ASN A 164 -0.48 29.08 6.14
N GLU A 165 -1.73 29.46 5.87
CA GLU A 165 -2.86 28.53 5.87
C GLU A 165 -2.74 27.49 4.75
N ILE A 166 -2.35 27.91 3.53
CA ILE A 166 -2.09 27.00 2.40
C ILE A 166 -0.96 26.03 2.74
N VAL A 167 0.15 26.50 3.29
CA VAL A 167 1.28 25.66 3.71
C VAL A 167 0.85 24.66 4.79
N SER A 168 0.04 25.09 5.76
CA SER A 168 -0.51 24.23 6.83
C SER A 168 -1.42 23.12 6.28
N VAL A 169 -2.30 23.44 5.32
CA VAL A 169 -3.18 22.46 4.66
C VAL A 169 -2.38 21.44 3.85
N PHE A 170 -1.36 21.88 3.10
CA PHE A 170 -0.49 20.98 2.35
C PHE A 170 0.32 20.05 3.27
N LEU A 171 0.87 20.58 4.37
CA LEU A 171 1.60 19.81 5.37
C LEU A 171 0.74 18.70 5.99
N SER A 172 -0.52 18.99 6.28
CA SER A 172 -1.44 18.02 6.90
C SER A 172 -1.97 16.96 5.93
N GLN A 173 -1.86 17.20 4.61
CA GLN A 173 -2.16 16.20 3.58
C GLN A 173 -0.97 15.29 3.24
N LEU A 174 0.27 15.76 3.39
CA LEU A 174 1.47 14.95 3.15
C LEU A 174 1.74 13.89 4.23
N CYS A 175 1.16 14.03 5.43
CA CYS A 175 1.34 13.09 6.55
C CYS A 175 0.35 11.90 6.56
N LYS A 176 -0.40 11.66 5.48
CA LYS A 176 -1.30 10.51 5.30
C LYS A 176 -0.85 9.63 4.16
#